data_AF-A0A3R7XC77-F1
#
_entry.id   AF-A0A3R7XC77-F1
#
_cell.length_a   1.000
_cell.length_b   1.000
_cell.length_c   1.000
_cell.angle_alpha   90.00
_cell.angle_beta   90.00
_cell.angle_gamma   90.00
#
_symmetry.space_group_name_H-M   'P 1'
#
loop_
_entity.id
_entity.type
_entity.pdbx_description
1 polymer ?
#
loop_
_entity_poly.entity_id
_entity_poly.type
_entity_poly.pdbx_seq_one_letter_code
_entity_poly.pdbx_strand_id
1 'polypeptide(L)' 'MDRITIRLPRQQIEMLDKLVAAGEFPTVSEAVRYAVRELLSKHGDRVMRESDQVTSLQL' A
#
# COMPACT_ATOMS: atom_id res chain seq x y z
N MET A 1 -3.86 -13.29 2.65
CA MET A 1 -3.07 -12.09 2.32
C MET A 1 -1.62 -12.49 2.31
N ASP A 2 -0.91 -12.17 1.23
CA ASP A 2 0.52 -12.48 1.12
C ASP A 2 1.34 -11.54 1.99
N ARG A 3 2.42 -12.06 2.59
CA ARG A 3 3.32 -11.30 3.46
C ARG A 3 4.51 -10.78 2.68
N ILE A 4 4.76 -9.48 2.78
CA ILE A 4 5.96 -8.83 2.23
C ILE A 4 6.82 -8.26 3.36
N THR A 5 8.12 -8.11 3.11
CA THR A 5 9.04 -7.40 4.01
C THR A 5 9.62 -6.21 3.27
N ILE A 6 9.48 -5.00 3.84
CA ILE A 6 9.98 -3.75 3.26
C ILE A 6 10.86 -3.02 4.28
N ARG A 7 11.76 -2.15 3.80
CA ARG A 7 12.50 -1.23 4.67
C ARG A 7 11.86 0.15 4.59
N LEU A 8 11.58 0.73 5.75
CA LEU A 8 11.07 2.09 5.89
C LEU A 8 12.05 2.92 6.72
N PRO A 9 12.17 4.24 6.45
CA PRO A 9 12.87 5.15 7.35
C PRO A 9 12.36 5.01 8.78
N ARG A 10 13.27 4.99 9.75
CA ARG A 10 12.94 4.81 11.17
C ARG A 10 11.86 5.77 11.66
N GLN A 11 11.93 7.03 11.25
CA GLN A 11 10.94 8.05 11.60
C GLN A 11 9.52 7.69 11.14
N GLN A 12 9.37 7.03 9.98
CA GLN A 12 8.06 6.61 9.49
C GLN A 12 7.49 5.43 10.30
N ILE A 13 8.34 4.52 10.75
CA ILE A 13 7.94 3.42 11.64
C ILE A 13 7.44 4.00 12.97
N GLU A 14 8.20 4.94 13.56
CA GLU A 14 7.80 5.61 14.80
C GLU A 14 6.48 6.41 14.66
N MET A 15 6.21 6.98 13.49
CA MET A 15 4.93 7.64 13.20
C MET A 15 3.77 6.63 13.08
N LEU A 16 3.99 5.48 12.45
CA LEU A 16 2.99 4.41 12.36
C LEU A 16 2.64 3.87 13.75
N ASP A 17 3.65 3.69 14.62
CA ASP A 17 3.43 3.26 16.00
C ASP A 17 2.59 4.29 16.79
N LYS A 18 2.82 5.59 16.58
CA LYS A 18 2.01 6.66 17.20
C LYS A 18 0.56 6.63 16.74
N LEU A 19 0.28 6.33 15.48
CA LEU A 19 -1.09 6.18 14.98
C LEU A 19 -1.82 5.03 15.69
N VAL A 20 -1.12 3.92 15.91
CA VAL A 20 -1.69 2.79 16.66
C VAL A 20 -1.89 3.16 18.13
N ALA A 21 -0.90 3.81 18.75
CA ALA A 21 -0.98 4.24 20.15
C ALA A 21 -2.12 5.26 20.38
N ALA A 22 -2.43 6.10 19.38
CA ALA A 22 -3.55 7.03 19.42
C ALA A 22 -4.93 6.37 19.19
N GLY A 23 -4.96 5.08 18.81
CA GLY A 23 -6.19 4.35 18.50
C GLY A 23 -6.75 4.59 17.09
N GLU A 24 -6.05 5.34 16.24
CA GLU A 24 -6.46 5.62 14.85
C GLU A 24 -6.48 4.35 14.00
N PHE A 25 -5.54 3.44 14.26
CA PHE A 25 -5.48 2.14 13.62
C PHE A 25 -5.26 1.03 14.65
N PRO A 26 -5.87 -0.15 14.46
CA PRO A 26 -5.71 -1.26 15.38
C PRO A 26 -4.30 -1.87 15.34
N THR A 27 -3.61 -1.80 14.20
CA THR A 27 -2.22 -2.27 14.03
C THR A 27 -1.50 -1.47 12.95
N VAL A 28 -0.16 -1.51 12.97
CA VAL A 28 0.67 -0.94 11.90
C VAL A 28 0.33 -1.55 10.54
N SER A 29 0.06 -2.86 10.51
CA SER A 29 -0.33 -3.58 9.28
C SER A 29 -1.62 -3.02 8.67
N GLU A 30 -2.61 -2.63 9.48
CA GLU A 30 -3.83 -2.00 8.97
C GLU A 30 -3.58 -0.59 8.45
N ALA A 31 -2.76 0.21 9.14
CA ALA A 31 -2.38 1.55 8.69
C ALA A 31 -1.66 1.50 7.32
N VAL A 32 -0.71 0.58 7.17
CA VAL A 32 0.00 0.37 5.90
C VAL A 32 -0.96 -0.11 4.82
N ARG A 33 -1.87 -1.04 5.13
CA ARG A 33 -2.85 -1.54 4.14
C ARG A 33 -3.81 -0.44 3.69
N TYR A 34 -4.22 0.45 4.59
CA TYR A 34 -5.01 1.63 4.26
C TYR A 34 -4.25 2.54 3.29
N ALA A 35 -2.98 2.86 3.57
CA ALA A 35 -2.14 3.68 2.69
C ALA A 35 -1.95 3.06 1.30
N VAL A 36 -1.75 1.73 1.23
CA VAL A 36 -1.64 1.00 -0.05
C VAL A 36 -2.95 1.06 -0.84
N ARG A 37 -4.12 0.86 -0.19
CA ARG A 37 -5.42 0.98 -0.86
C ARG A 37 -5.66 2.39 -1.40
N GLU A 38 -5.33 3.41 -0.62
CA GLU A 38 -5.44 4.81 -1.04
C GLU A 38 -4.56 5.10 -2.26
N LEU A 39 -3.31 4.59 -2.25
CA LEU A 39 -2.39 4.75 -3.37
C LEU A 39 -2.94 4.09 -4.64
N LEU A 40 -3.41 2.84 -4.52
CA LEU A 40 -3.98 2.07 -5.63
C LEU A 40 -5.30 2.64 -6.13
N SER A 41 -6.16 3.17 -5.25
CA SER A 41 -7.40 3.83 -5.69
C SER A 41 -7.12 5.09 -6.50
N LYS A 42 -6.04 5.82 -6.18
CA LYS A 42 -5.67 7.08 -6.87
C LYS A 42 -4.89 6.86 -8.17
N HIS A 43 -4.12 5.77 -8.26
CA HIS A 43 -3.19 5.54 -9.39
C HIS A 43 -3.44 4.24 -10.15
N GLY A 44 -4.26 3.33 -9.62
CA GLY A 44 -4.48 1.99 -10.13
C GLY A 44 -5.10 1.96 -11.52
N ASP A 45 -5.95 2.93 -11.84
CA ASP A 45 -6.53 3.08 -13.18
C ASP A 45 -5.45 3.26 -14.27
N ARG A 46 -4.31 3.89 -13.94
CA ARG A 46 -3.21 4.04 -14.90
C ARG A 46 -2.46 2.72 -15.11
N VAL A 47 -2.27 1.96 -14.04
CA VAL A 47 -1.50 0.69 -14.05
C VAL A 47 -2.31 -0.43 -14.71
N MET A 48 -3.63 -0.49 -14.49
CA MET A 48 -4.49 -1.50 -15.11
C MET A 48 -4.57 -1.34 -16.64
N ARG A 49 -4.65 -0.09 -17.14
CA ARG A 49 -4.64 0.18 -18.61
C ARG A 49 -3.35 -0.25 -19.30
N GLU A 50 -2.21 -0.26 -18.59
CA GLU A 50 -0.94 -0.73 -19.13
C GLU A 50 -0.88 -2.27 -19.14
N SER A 51 -1.47 -2.91 -18.13
CA SER A 51 -1.56 -4.38 -18.01
C SER A 51 -2.44 -5.01 -19.10
N ASP A 52 -3.56 -4.35 -19.42
CA ASP A 52 -4.47 -4.76 -20.49
C ASP A 52 -3.81 -4.64 -21.88
N GLN A 53 -3.00 -3.60 -22.11
CA GLN A 53 -2.29 -3.39 -23.38
C GLN A 53 -1.17 -4.40 -23.60
N VAL A 54 -0.41 -4.77 -22.56
CA VAL A 54 0.66 -5.78 -22.68
C VAL A 54 0.07 -7.16 -23.01
N THR A 55 -1.08 -7.50 -22.43
CA THR A 55 -1.77 -8.77 -22.72
C THR A 55 -2.30 -8.83 -24.15
N SER A 56 -2.74 -7.69 -24.70
CA SER A 56 -3.24 -7.58 -26.09
C SER A 56 -2.18 -7.67 -27.18
N LEU A 57 -0.89 -7.53 -26.82
CA LEU A 57 0.25 -7.59 -27.75
C LEU A 57 0.94 -8.98 -27.77
N GLN A 58 0.45 -9.94 -26.98
CA GLN A 58 1.00 -11.30 -26.87
C GLN A 58 0.13 -12.38 -27.54
N LEU A 59 -0.84 -12.00 -28.38
CA LEU A 59 -1.65 -12.88 -29.23
C LEU A 59 -1.44 -12.54 -30.70
#